data_AF-A0A1F3JRV7-F1
#
_entry.id   AF-A0A1F3JRV7-F1
#
_cell.length_a   1.000
_cell.length_b   1.000
_cell.length_c   1.000
_cell.angle_alpha   90.00
_cell.angle_beta   90.00
_cell.angle_gamma   90.00
#
_symmetry.space_group_name_H-M   'P 1'
#
loop_
_entity.id
_entity.type
_entity.pdbx_description
1 polymer ?
#
loop_
_entity_poly.entity_id
_entity_poly.type
_entity_poly.pdbx_seq_one_letter_code
_entity_poly.pdbx_strand_id
1 'polypeptide(L)'
;MSSEIRKQKKEVRKLERKERKAIFNKLLAAAIAVKDMQLIEGLSYKEKIARVWSVVKPTLEFAIILKITGEKFDTAANKLIIIGNNITGNETTDQQAIEFLNTLSSAWNTIEMALEVIKIAAPDDKDEDIDKIIEIGEWLFENSKS
;
A
#
# COMPACT_ATOMS: atom_id res chain seq x y z
N MET A 1 37.51 2.39 9.05
CA MET A 1 36.53 2.18 7.97
C MET A 1 37.10 2.75 6.68
N SER A 2 37.37 1.93 5.64
CA SER A 2 38.12 2.35 4.44
C SER A 2 37.33 3.32 3.55
N SER A 3 38.04 4.05 2.69
CA SER A 3 37.46 4.98 1.71
C SER A 3 36.54 4.27 0.70
N GLU A 4 36.84 3.02 0.34
CA GLU A 4 36.00 2.18 -0.53
C GLU A 4 34.68 1.79 0.14
N ILE A 5 34.70 1.38 1.41
CA ILE A 5 33.48 1.08 2.16
C ILE A 5 32.59 2.33 2.25
N ARG A 6 33.19 3.53 2.40
CA ARG A 6 32.44 4.80 2.41
C ARG A 6 31.81 5.11 1.04
N LYS A 7 32.53 4.89 -0.07
CA LYS A 7 32.00 5.07 -1.43
C LYS A 7 30.86 4.10 -1.72
N GLN A 8 31.03 2.82 -1.42
CA GLN A 8 29.98 1.80 -1.60
C GLN A 8 28.71 2.14 -0.81
N LYS A 9 28.85 2.50 0.48
CA LYS A 9 27.70 2.94 1.29
C LYS A 9 26.99 4.17 0.72
N LYS A 10 27.73 5.11 0.12
CA LYS A 10 27.15 6.30 -0.51
C LYS A 10 26.34 5.95 -1.76
N GLU A 11 26.85 5.05 -2.59
CA GLU A 11 26.14 4.59 -3.79
C GLU A 11 24.89 3.76 -3.44
N VAL A 12 24.96 2.86 -2.45
CA VAL A 12 23.78 2.14 -1.94
C VAL A 12 22.70 3.13 -1.47
N ARG A 13 23.07 4.12 -0.66
CA ARG A 13 22.12 5.15 -0.18
C ARG A 13 21.49 5.95 -1.33
N LYS A 14 22.24 6.24 -2.40
CA LYS A 14 21.69 6.93 -3.57
C LYS A 14 20.67 6.06 -4.29
N LEU A 15 20.97 4.78 -4.49
CA LEU A 15 20.05 3.82 -5.12
C LEU A 15 18.76 3.70 -4.29
N GLU A 16 18.88 3.47 -2.98
CA GLU A 16 17.72 3.39 -2.09
C GLU A 16 16.90 4.68 -2.05
N ARG A 17 17.53 5.86 -2.17
CA ARG A 17 16.80 7.14 -2.25
C ARG A 17 16.06 7.28 -3.58
N LYS A 18 16.68 6.84 -4.68
CA LYS A 18 16.06 6.87 -6.01
C LYS A 18 14.84 5.95 -6.07
N GLU A 19 14.96 4.75 -5.52
CA GLU A 19 13.88 3.78 -5.42
C GLU A 19 12.73 4.28 -4.54
N ARG A 20 13.03 4.78 -3.33
CA ARG A 20 12.05 5.44 -2.45
C ARG A 20 11.31 6.56 -3.16
N LYS A 21 12.01 7.44 -3.86
CA LYS A 21 11.39 8.56 -4.60
C LYS A 21 10.51 8.05 -5.73
N ALA A 22 10.94 7.04 -6.48
CA ALA A 22 10.16 6.49 -7.57
C ALA A 22 8.83 5.88 -7.07
N ILE A 23 8.87 5.20 -5.93
CA ILE A 23 7.67 4.52 -5.39
C ILE A 23 6.80 5.50 -4.61
N PHE A 24 7.39 6.49 -3.96
CA PHE A 24 6.64 7.64 -3.45
C PHE A 24 5.85 8.35 -4.58
N ASN A 25 6.46 8.57 -5.74
CA ASN A 25 5.75 9.15 -6.89
C ASN A 25 4.63 8.23 -7.41
N LYS A 26 4.82 6.90 -7.37
CA LYS A 26 3.74 5.95 -7.71
C LYS A 26 2.59 6.03 -6.71
N LEU A 27 2.90 6.15 -5.43
CA LEU A 27 1.90 6.32 -4.38
C LEU A 27 1.12 7.62 -4.58
N LEU A 28 1.81 8.75 -4.83
CA LEU A 28 1.16 10.03 -5.14
C LEU A 28 0.27 9.93 -6.37
N ALA A 29 0.74 9.28 -7.44
CA ALA A 29 -0.06 9.08 -8.64
C ALA A 29 -1.30 8.22 -8.37
N ALA A 30 -1.17 7.19 -7.54
CA ALA A 30 -2.29 6.36 -7.10
C ALA A 30 -3.30 7.15 -6.26
N ALA A 31 -2.81 7.99 -5.34
CA ALA A 31 -3.62 8.89 -4.51
C ALA A 31 -4.45 9.85 -5.37
N ILE A 32 -3.80 10.53 -6.31
CA ILE A 32 -4.45 11.46 -7.24
C ILE A 32 -5.50 10.75 -8.09
N ALA A 33 -5.23 9.51 -8.54
CA ALA A 33 -6.16 8.75 -9.36
C ALA A 33 -7.47 8.39 -8.64
N VAL A 34 -7.50 8.48 -7.31
CA VAL A 34 -8.66 8.10 -6.49
C VAL A 34 -9.23 9.21 -5.63
N LYS A 35 -8.68 10.42 -5.72
CA LYS A 35 -9.24 11.63 -5.14
C LYS A 35 -10.76 11.74 -5.34
N ASP A 36 -11.21 11.49 -6.57
CA ASP A 36 -12.62 11.60 -6.95
C ASP A 36 -13.33 10.22 -7.00
N MET A 37 -12.72 9.17 -6.45
CA MET A 37 -13.30 7.83 -6.46
C MET A 37 -14.52 7.77 -5.53
N GLN A 38 -15.66 7.40 -6.11
CA GLN A 38 -16.85 7.07 -5.35
C GLN A 38 -16.74 5.66 -4.74
N LEU A 39 -16.84 5.60 -3.42
CA LEU A 39 -16.89 4.37 -2.63
C LEU A 39 -18.35 3.91 -2.55
N ILE A 40 -18.69 2.90 -3.36
CA ILE A 40 -20.08 2.44 -3.50
C ILE A 40 -20.35 1.33 -2.47
N GLU A 41 -21.41 1.48 -1.68
CA GLU A 41 -21.84 0.45 -0.73
C GLU A 41 -22.40 -0.81 -1.44
N GLY A 42 -22.38 -1.95 -0.76
CA GLY A 42 -23.02 -3.19 -1.25
C GLY A 42 -22.25 -3.95 -2.33
N LEU A 43 -21.06 -3.50 -2.73
CA LEU A 43 -20.18 -4.27 -3.59
C LEU A 43 -19.64 -5.51 -2.87
N SER A 44 -19.49 -6.61 -3.61
CA SER A 44 -18.80 -7.79 -3.13
C SER A 44 -17.32 -7.49 -2.86
N TYR A 45 -16.68 -8.24 -1.98
CA TYR A 45 -15.26 -8.04 -1.66
C TYR A 45 -14.35 -8.11 -2.89
N LYS A 46 -14.66 -9.00 -3.84
CA LYS A 46 -13.91 -9.11 -5.09
C LYS A 46 -13.99 -7.83 -5.93
N GLU A 47 -15.19 -7.26 -6.03
CA GLU A 47 -15.42 -5.99 -6.73
C GLU A 47 -14.75 -4.82 -6.01
N LYS A 48 -14.84 -4.78 -4.67
CA LYS A 48 -14.14 -3.77 -3.88
C LYS A 48 -12.64 -3.81 -4.15
N ILE A 49 -12.01 -4.97 -4.01
CA ILE A 49 -10.56 -5.16 -4.23
C ILE A 49 -10.18 -4.78 -5.66
N ALA A 50 -10.90 -5.27 -6.67
CA ALA A 50 -10.60 -4.96 -8.07
C ALA A 50 -10.61 -3.46 -8.37
N ARG A 51 -11.51 -2.70 -7.72
CA ARG A 51 -11.65 -1.26 -7.91
C ARG A 51 -10.51 -0.46 -7.28
N VAL A 52 -9.98 -0.92 -6.15
CA VAL A 52 -8.99 -0.17 -5.37
C VAL A 52 -7.59 -0.77 -5.42
N TRP A 53 -7.39 -1.91 -6.10
CA TRP A 53 -6.11 -2.61 -6.13
C TRP A 53 -4.98 -1.76 -6.73
N SER A 54 -5.31 -0.91 -7.70
CA SER A 54 -4.37 0.05 -8.29
C SER A 54 -3.82 1.06 -7.28
N VAL A 55 -4.46 1.21 -6.11
CA VAL A 55 -4.02 2.03 -4.98
C VAL A 55 -3.39 1.20 -3.88
N VAL A 56 -4.08 0.13 -3.45
CA VAL A 56 -3.63 -0.72 -2.34
C VAL A 56 -2.25 -1.32 -2.62
N LYS A 57 -1.99 -1.76 -3.87
CA LYS A 57 -0.70 -2.35 -4.23
C LYS A 57 0.46 -1.36 -4.12
N PRO A 58 0.44 -0.16 -4.74
CA PRO A 58 1.47 0.86 -4.51
C PRO A 58 1.67 1.22 -3.03
N THR A 59 0.60 1.25 -2.23
CA THR A 59 0.68 1.50 -0.79
C THR A 59 1.47 0.41 -0.07
N LEU A 60 1.20 -0.87 -0.37
CA LEU A 60 1.96 -2.00 0.18
C LEU A 60 3.43 -1.99 -0.26
N GLU A 61 3.68 -1.78 -1.56
CA GLU A 61 5.04 -1.67 -2.11
C GLU A 61 5.84 -0.55 -1.44
N PHE A 62 5.19 0.58 -1.17
CA PHE A 62 5.80 1.71 -0.49
C PHE A 62 6.12 1.40 0.98
N ALA A 63 5.18 0.80 1.72
CA ALA A 63 5.36 0.44 3.13
C ALA A 63 6.57 -0.49 3.33
N ILE A 64 6.73 -1.50 2.45
CA ILE A 64 7.90 -2.40 2.43
C ILE A 64 9.21 -1.61 2.31
N ILE A 65 9.25 -0.61 1.43
CA ILE A 65 10.48 0.10 1.06
C ILE A 65 10.87 1.19 2.06
N LEU A 66 9.93 1.65 2.87
CA LEU A 66 10.26 2.48 4.02
C LEU A 66 11.13 1.74 5.03
N LYS A 67 11.09 0.40 5.07
CA LYS A 67 11.85 -0.46 6.00
C LYS A 67 11.62 -0.12 7.49
N ILE A 68 10.57 0.63 7.81
CA ILE A 68 10.17 0.98 9.19
C ILE A 68 9.23 -0.07 9.80
N THR A 69 8.67 -0.93 8.96
CA THR A 69 7.60 -1.90 9.25
C THR A 69 8.14 -3.27 9.66
N GLY A 70 9.37 -3.60 9.28
CA GLY A 70 10.09 -4.82 9.66
C GLY A 70 9.75 -6.06 8.81
N GLU A 71 10.60 -7.09 8.90
CA GLU A 71 10.57 -8.27 8.01
C GLU A 71 9.26 -9.07 8.06
N LYS A 72 8.61 -9.12 9.25
CA LYS A 72 7.30 -9.78 9.40
C LYS A 72 6.23 -9.10 8.56
N PHE A 73 6.20 -7.77 8.57
CA PHE A 73 5.30 -6.99 7.73
C PHE A 73 5.64 -7.19 6.26
N ASP A 74 6.92 -7.09 5.88
CA ASP A 74 7.34 -7.21 4.49
C ASP A 74 6.91 -8.56 3.89
N THR A 75 7.01 -9.64 4.66
CA THR A 75 6.51 -10.97 4.27
C THR A 75 5.00 -10.96 4.07
N ALA A 76 4.24 -10.39 5.01
CA ALA A 76 2.79 -10.30 4.92
C ALA A 76 2.33 -9.43 3.73
N ALA A 77 2.95 -8.28 3.53
CA ALA A 77 2.68 -7.37 2.43
C ALA A 77 2.98 -7.99 1.06
N ASN A 78 4.10 -8.73 0.92
CA ASN A 78 4.39 -9.49 -0.29
C ASN A 78 3.34 -10.59 -0.55
N LYS A 79 2.89 -11.31 0.49
CA LYS A 79 1.81 -12.29 0.37
C LYS A 79 0.51 -11.62 -0.09
N LEU A 80 0.16 -10.46 0.46
CA LEU A 80 -0.99 -9.66 0.04
C LEU A 80 -0.89 -9.23 -1.42
N ILE A 81 0.28 -8.76 -1.88
CA ILE A 81 0.51 -8.40 -3.28
C ILE A 81 0.25 -9.58 -4.21
N ILE A 82 0.74 -10.78 -3.86
CA ILE A 82 0.52 -11.99 -4.65
C ILE A 82 -0.98 -12.32 -4.72
N ILE A 83 -1.66 -12.35 -3.56
CA ILE A 83 -3.08 -12.69 -3.51
C ILE A 83 -3.92 -11.64 -4.25
N GLY A 84 -3.68 -10.35 -4.07
CA GLY A 84 -4.43 -9.30 -4.76
C GLY A 84 -4.21 -9.28 -6.27
N ASN A 85 -3.00 -9.58 -6.75
CA ASN A 85 -2.77 -9.78 -8.19
C ASN A 85 -3.56 -10.98 -8.74
N ASN A 86 -3.73 -12.04 -7.95
CA ASN A 86 -4.55 -13.19 -8.35
C ASN A 86 -6.05 -12.84 -8.36
N ILE A 87 -6.53 -12.11 -7.34
CA ILE A 87 -7.91 -11.61 -7.24
C ILE A 87 -8.29 -10.78 -8.46
N THR A 88 -7.38 -9.92 -8.92
CA THR A 88 -7.61 -9.03 -10.07
C THR A 88 -7.31 -9.67 -11.42
N GLY A 89 -6.56 -10.78 -11.46
CA GLY A 89 -6.14 -11.43 -12.70
C GLY A 89 -6.94 -12.69 -13.11
N ASN A 90 -7.56 -13.42 -12.17
CA ASN A 90 -8.15 -14.76 -12.41
C ASN A 90 -9.49 -15.00 -11.68
N GLU A 91 -10.15 -16.13 -11.99
CA GLU A 91 -11.24 -16.71 -11.18
C GLU A 91 -10.72 -17.06 -9.78
N THR A 92 -11.01 -16.18 -8.83
CA THR A 92 -10.65 -16.32 -7.42
C THR A 92 -11.85 -16.83 -6.61
N THR A 93 -11.59 -17.69 -5.63
CA THR A 93 -12.61 -18.17 -4.68
C THR A 93 -12.85 -17.17 -3.55
N ASP A 94 -14.05 -17.18 -2.97
CA ASP A 94 -14.38 -16.33 -1.81
C ASP A 94 -13.44 -16.57 -0.63
N GLN A 95 -12.94 -17.80 -0.47
CA GLN A 95 -11.98 -18.16 0.57
C GLN A 95 -10.68 -17.34 0.47
N GLN A 96 -10.15 -17.14 -0.73
CA GLN A 96 -8.93 -16.36 -0.96
C GLN A 96 -9.18 -14.85 -0.75
N ALA A 97 -10.36 -14.35 -1.08
CA ALA A 97 -10.76 -12.98 -0.80
C ALA A 97 -10.87 -12.73 0.73
N ILE A 98 -11.43 -13.69 1.48
CA ILE A 98 -11.48 -13.62 2.95
C ILE A 98 -10.07 -13.68 3.55
N GLU A 99 -9.21 -14.59 3.08
CA GLU A 99 -7.82 -14.68 3.56
C GLU A 99 -7.05 -13.38 3.28
N PHE A 100 -7.27 -12.77 2.12
CA PHE A 100 -6.71 -11.47 1.77
C PHE A 100 -7.14 -10.39 2.77
N LEU A 101 -8.45 -10.26 3.05
CA LEU A 101 -8.97 -9.24 3.94
C LEU A 101 -8.47 -9.41 5.38
N ASN A 102 -8.45 -10.63 5.89
CA ASN A 102 -7.94 -10.92 7.23
C ASN A 102 -6.45 -10.57 7.37
N THR A 103 -5.67 -10.89 6.34
CA THR A 103 -4.24 -10.56 6.30
C THR A 103 -4.03 -9.05 6.16
N LEU A 104 -4.84 -8.39 5.33
CA LEU A 104 -4.76 -6.94 5.10
C LEU A 104 -5.15 -6.18 6.35
N SER A 105 -6.24 -6.57 7.03
CA SER A 105 -6.69 -5.99 8.30
C SER A 105 -5.61 -6.08 9.37
N SER A 106 -4.94 -7.23 9.48
CA SER A 106 -3.83 -7.41 10.43
C SER A 106 -2.60 -6.55 10.10
N ALA A 107 -2.38 -6.26 8.82
CA ALA A 107 -1.30 -5.40 8.34
C ALA A 107 -1.68 -3.90 8.30
N TRP A 108 -2.98 -3.58 8.37
CA TRP A 108 -3.51 -2.26 8.05
C TRP A 108 -2.98 -1.17 8.98
N ASN A 109 -2.98 -1.40 10.30
CA ASN A 109 -2.45 -0.44 11.26
C ASN A 109 -0.98 -0.06 10.97
N THR A 110 -0.20 -0.98 10.41
CA THR A 110 1.21 -0.73 10.05
C THR A 110 1.31 0.08 8.75
N ILE A 111 0.40 -0.17 7.80
CA ILE A 111 0.26 0.59 6.56
C ILE A 111 -0.17 2.02 6.86
N GLU A 112 -1.19 2.19 7.69
CA GLU A 112 -1.69 3.50 8.13
C GLU A 112 -0.60 4.30 8.82
N MET A 113 0.13 3.70 9.77
CA MET A 113 1.31 4.35 10.37
C MET A 113 2.35 4.76 9.32
N ALA A 114 2.61 3.91 8.31
CA ALA A 114 3.54 4.24 7.25
C ALA A 114 3.05 5.40 6.36
N LEU A 115 1.74 5.50 6.13
CA LEU A 115 1.10 6.63 5.42
C LEU A 115 1.11 7.91 6.26
N GLU A 116 0.86 7.83 7.57
CA GLU A 116 0.95 8.97 8.50
C GLU A 116 2.37 9.55 8.57
N VAL A 117 3.41 8.71 8.54
CA VAL A 117 4.81 9.16 8.43
C VAL A 117 5.05 9.95 7.15
N ILE A 118 4.31 9.66 6.07
CA ILE A 118 4.39 10.41 4.83
C ILE A 118 3.72 11.77 4.97
N LYS A 119 2.55 11.86 5.61
CA LYS A 119 1.86 13.15 5.84
C LYS A 119 2.79 14.16 6.48
N ILE A 120 3.55 13.72 7.49
CA ILE A 120 4.59 14.54 8.16
C ILE A 120 5.70 15.02 7.20
N ALA A 121 6.01 14.25 6.14
CA ALA A 121 7.09 14.52 5.21
C ALA A 121 6.64 15.14 3.87
N ALA A 122 5.34 15.08 3.56
CA ALA A 122 4.72 15.62 2.38
C ALA A 122 4.24 17.06 2.63
N PRO A 123 4.08 17.90 1.60
CA PRO A 123 3.44 19.20 1.77
C PRO A 123 1.94 19.02 2.05
N ASP A 124 1.34 19.98 2.77
CA ASP A 124 -0.05 19.96 3.25
C ASP A 124 -1.10 19.68 2.13
N ASP A 125 -0.79 19.99 0.87
CA ASP A 125 -1.67 19.71 -0.29
C ASP A 125 -1.77 18.21 -0.64
N LYS A 126 -0.98 17.36 0.02
CA LYS A 126 -0.98 15.89 -0.14
C LYS A 126 -1.63 15.14 1.01
N ASP A 127 -2.02 15.85 2.06
CA ASP A 127 -2.69 15.22 3.20
C ASP A 127 -4.07 14.68 2.82
N GLU A 128 -4.87 15.44 2.06
CA GLU A 128 -6.18 15.00 1.57
C GLU A 128 -6.08 13.77 0.66
N ASP A 129 -5.05 13.72 -0.19
CA ASP A 129 -4.78 12.60 -1.09
C ASP A 129 -4.43 11.33 -0.28
N ILE A 130 -3.65 11.46 0.79
CA ILE A 130 -3.27 10.35 1.67
C ILE A 130 -4.46 9.90 2.54
N ASP A 131 -5.25 10.84 3.06
CA ASP A 131 -6.47 10.54 3.81
C ASP A 131 -7.44 9.73 2.94
N LYS A 132 -7.54 10.04 1.65
CA LYS A 132 -8.36 9.25 0.73
C LYS A 132 -7.86 7.82 0.56
N ILE A 133 -6.55 7.58 0.61
CA ILE A 133 -5.99 6.21 0.58
C ILE A 133 -6.35 5.45 1.85
N ILE A 134 -6.29 6.12 3.01
CA ILE A 134 -6.66 5.52 4.30
C ILE A 134 -8.15 5.15 4.27
N GLU A 135 -9.02 6.08 3.88
CA GLU A 135 -10.46 5.87 3.73
C GLU A 135 -10.78 4.68 2.81
N ILE A 136 -10.07 4.55 1.68
CA ILE A 136 -10.21 3.42 0.75
C ILE A 136 -9.92 2.08 1.42
N GLY A 137 -8.89 2.02 2.26
CA GLY A 137 -8.57 0.79 2.96
C GLY A 137 -9.55 0.48 4.09
N GLU A 138 -10.01 1.47 4.82
CA GLU A 138 -11.07 1.29 5.82
C GLU A 138 -12.36 0.77 5.18
N TRP A 139 -12.74 1.31 4.02
CA TRP A 139 -13.88 0.88 3.23
C TRP A 139 -13.80 -0.60 2.76
N LEU A 140 -12.59 -1.16 2.61
CA LEU A 140 -12.44 -2.59 2.36
C LEU A 140 -12.91 -3.46 3.52
N PHE A 141 -12.85 -2.93 4.75
CA PHE A 141 -13.25 -3.64 5.97
C PHE A 141 -14.67 -3.32 6.44
N GLU A 142 -15.28 -2.25 5.91
CA GLU A 142 -16.69 -1.98 6.16
C GLU A 142 -17.52 -3.18 5.69
N ASN A 143 -18.25 -3.76 6.65
CA ASN A 143 -19.11 -4.93 6.46
C ASN A 143 -19.92 -4.75 5.17
N SER A 144 -19.59 -5.53 4.15
CA SER A 144 -20.52 -5.83 3.07
C SER A 144 -21.68 -6.54 3.75
N LYS A 145 -22.77 -5.82 4.06
CA LYS A 145 -24.01 -6.42 4.55
C LYS A 145 -24.39 -7.50 3.53
N SER A 146 -24.16 -8.76 3.88
CA SER A 146 -24.89 -9.90 3.31
C SER A 146 -25.87 -10.36 4.37
#